data_AF-A0A7S0VJS2-F1
#
_entry.id   AF-A0A7S0VJS2-F1
#
_cell.length_a   1.000
_cell.length_b   1.000
_cell.length_c   1.000
_cell.angle_alpha   90.00
_cell.angle_beta   90.00
_cell.angle_gamma   90.00
#
_symmetry.space_group_name_H-M   'P 1'
#
loop_
_entity.id
_entity.type
_entity.pdbx_description
1 polymer ?
#
loop_
_entity_poly.entity_id
_entity_poly.type
_entity_poly.pdbx_seq_one_letter_code
_entity_poly.pdbx_strand_id
1 'polypeptide(L)'
;MQVKGASGVEALRAKVDANGLGALFEGSGATLASTFVGNYPWWATFNTLQVTVPPMEDGSLLTKLARNAAIGLAASCTSDVVSNSLRVTKTVKQTADERLSYREAVRMIVDKDG
;
A
#
# COMPACT_ATOMS: atom_id res chain seq x y z
N MET A 1 1.63 9.16 -14.38
CA MET A 1 1.18 8.93 -15.77
C MET A 1 -0.18 8.23 -15.89
N GLN A 2 -0.74 7.65 -14.82
CA GLN A 2 -1.91 6.76 -14.94
C GLN A 2 -3.30 7.46 -14.95
N VAL A 3 -3.37 8.80 -14.80
CA VAL A 3 -4.66 9.52 -14.76
C VAL A 3 -4.75 10.70 -15.76
N LYS A 4 -3.63 11.28 -16.21
CA LYS A 4 -3.62 12.48 -17.10
C LYS A 4 -2.81 12.34 -18.40
N GLY A 5 -2.30 11.15 -18.73
CA GLY A 5 -1.59 10.92 -20.00
C GLY A 5 -0.47 11.93 -20.28
N ALA A 6 -0.35 12.37 -21.54
CA ALA A 6 0.70 13.30 -22.02
C ALA A 6 0.72 14.65 -21.27
N SER A 7 -0.43 15.16 -20.83
CA SER A 7 -0.54 16.42 -20.07
C SER A 7 0.08 16.34 -18.67
N GLY A 8 0.33 15.12 -18.16
CA GLY A 8 0.92 14.92 -16.84
C GLY A 8 2.39 15.35 -16.74
N VAL A 9 3.13 15.35 -17.87
CA VAL A 9 4.55 15.74 -17.89
C VAL A 9 4.69 17.27 -17.88
N GLU A 10 3.83 17.99 -18.60
CA GLU A 10 3.77 19.46 -18.55
C GLU A 10 3.32 19.96 -17.18
N ALA A 11 2.30 19.33 -16.60
CA ALA A 11 1.87 19.64 -15.24
C ALA A 11 2.97 19.38 -14.20
N LEU A 12 3.80 18.34 -14.39
CA LEU A 12 4.93 18.05 -13.51
C LEU A 12 6.03 19.09 -13.66
N ARG A 13 6.39 19.48 -14.91
CA ARG A 13 7.37 20.54 -15.18
C ARG A 13 6.93 21.87 -14.57
N ALA A 14 5.71 22.31 -14.82
CA ALA A 14 5.16 23.54 -14.23
C ALA A 14 5.18 23.51 -12.68
N LYS A 15 4.95 22.33 -12.09
CA LYS A 15 4.98 22.17 -10.62
C LYS A 15 6.39 22.21 -10.04
N VAL A 16 7.38 21.67 -10.76
CA VAL A 16 8.81 21.74 -10.41
C VAL A 16 9.35 23.16 -10.59
N ASP A 17 8.93 23.87 -11.66
CA ASP A 17 9.33 25.25 -11.89
C ASP A 17 8.78 26.19 -10.81
N ALA A 18 7.55 25.94 -10.33
CA ALA A 18 6.90 26.75 -9.30
C ALA A 18 7.34 26.44 -7.85
N ASN A 19 7.70 25.19 -7.53
CA ASN A 19 7.96 24.74 -6.15
C ASN A 19 9.37 24.15 -5.94
N GLY A 20 10.21 24.17 -6.98
CA GLY A 20 11.55 23.58 -6.97
C GLY A 20 11.54 22.04 -7.01
N LEU A 21 12.74 21.45 -6.97
CA LEU A 21 12.94 19.98 -6.99
C LEU A 21 12.28 19.25 -5.81
N GLY A 22 12.05 19.94 -4.69
CA GLY A 22 11.36 19.39 -3.52
C GLY A 22 9.93 18.92 -3.81
N ALA A 23 9.29 19.49 -4.84
CA ALA A 23 7.95 19.10 -5.29
C ALA A 23 7.87 17.62 -5.73
N LEU A 24 8.99 17.04 -6.19
CA LEU A 24 9.07 15.62 -6.58
C LEU A 24 9.00 14.68 -5.36
N PHE A 25 9.31 15.18 -4.17
CA PHE A 25 9.29 14.42 -2.92
C PHE A 25 8.03 14.66 -2.08
N GLU A 26 7.07 15.45 -2.59
CA GLU A 26 5.74 15.61 -1.96
C GLU A 26 5.08 14.22 -1.81
N GLY A 27 4.85 13.78 -0.57
CA GLY A 27 4.26 12.48 -0.28
C GLY A 27 5.25 11.31 -0.13
N SER A 28 6.56 11.57 -0.16
CA SER A 28 7.61 10.57 0.13
C SER A 28 7.43 9.93 1.52
N GLY A 29 7.22 10.73 2.57
CA GLY A 29 6.98 10.23 3.93
C GLY A 29 5.72 9.37 4.04
N ALA A 30 4.64 9.75 3.35
CA ALA A 30 3.42 8.95 3.30
C ALA A 30 3.62 7.63 2.51
N THR A 31 4.46 7.66 1.48
CA THR A 31 4.84 6.46 0.72
C THR A 31 5.69 5.51 1.57
N LEU A 32 6.62 6.05 2.37
CA LEU A 32 7.40 5.27 3.33
C LEU A 32 6.50 4.63 4.39
N ALA A 33 5.61 5.41 5.02
CA ALA A 33 4.66 4.90 6.00
C ALA A 33 3.72 3.83 5.40
N SER A 34 3.22 4.05 4.18
CA SER A 34 2.37 3.07 3.51
C SER A 34 3.13 1.78 3.17
N THR A 35 4.39 1.88 2.76
CA THR A 35 5.25 0.71 2.52
C THR A 35 5.50 -0.06 3.81
N PHE A 36 5.75 0.64 4.92
CA PHE A 36 5.93 0.04 6.22
C PHE A 36 4.68 -0.70 6.69
N VAL A 37 3.51 -0.05 6.63
CA VAL A 37 2.23 -0.62 7.07
C VAL A 37 1.75 -1.75 6.16
N GLY A 38 2.14 -1.78 4.88
CA GLY A 38 1.84 -2.90 3.99
C GLY A 38 2.76 -4.11 4.21
N ASN A 39 4.07 -3.89 4.25
CA ASN A 39 5.05 -4.98 4.29
C ASN A 39 5.20 -5.58 5.69
N TYR A 40 5.17 -4.77 6.74
CA TYR A 40 5.44 -5.25 8.09
C TYR A 40 4.43 -6.30 8.58
N PRO A 41 3.10 -6.10 8.42
CA PRO A 41 2.11 -7.12 8.78
C PRO A 41 2.26 -8.40 7.96
N TRP A 42 2.64 -8.29 6.69
CA TRP A 42 2.89 -9.44 5.83
C TRP A 42 4.06 -10.28 6.37
N TRP A 43 5.21 -9.66 6.60
CA TRP A 43 6.40 -10.36 7.11
C TRP A 43 6.19 -10.90 8.52
N ALA A 44 5.54 -10.15 9.41
CA ALA A 44 5.21 -10.60 10.76
C ALA A 44 4.32 -11.86 10.73
N THR A 45 3.26 -11.84 9.92
CA THR A 45 2.35 -12.98 9.78
C THR A 45 3.03 -14.17 9.13
N PHE A 46 3.78 -13.94 8.05
CA PHE A 46 4.52 -14.98 7.34
C PHE A 46 5.54 -15.68 8.23
N ASN A 47 6.36 -14.92 8.96
CA ASN A 47 7.38 -15.47 9.86
C ASN A 47 6.75 -16.20 11.06
N THR A 48 5.69 -15.65 11.64
CA THR A 48 4.98 -16.29 12.76
C THR A 48 4.36 -17.62 12.35
N LEU A 49 3.67 -17.64 11.20
CA LEU A 49 3.08 -18.87 10.67
C LEU A 49 4.13 -19.88 10.22
N GLN A 50 5.29 -19.43 9.73
CA GLN A 50 6.39 -20.33 9.42
C GLN A 50 6.93 -21.08 10.64
N VAL A 51 6.96 -20.45 11.81
CA VAL A 51 7.40 -21.09 13.07
C VAL A 51 6.28 -21.94 13.68
N THR A 52 5.04 -21.49 13.58
CA THR A 52 3.89 -22.14 14.24
C THR A 52 3.41 -23.38 13.48
N VAL A 53 3.45 -23.36 12.15
CA VAL A 53 3.05 -24.50 11.32
C VAL A 53 4.22 -25.47 11.25
N PRO A 54 4.10 -26.75 11.66
CA PRO A 54 5.20 -27.70 11.60
C PRO A 54 5.80 -27.81 10.18
N PRO A 55 7.14 -27.89 10.05
CA PRO A 55 7.76 -28.18 8.77
C PRO A 55 7.41 -29.60 8.34
N MET A 56 6.95 -29.76 7.10
CA MET A 56 6.69 -31.08 6.52
C MET A 56 8.00 -31.64 5.97
N GLU A 57 8.86 -32.14 6.85
CA GLU A 57 10.21 -32.61 6.50
C GLU A 57 10.17 -33.80 5.52
N ASP A 58 9.25 -34.75 5.76
CA ASP A 58 9.01 -35.95 4.95
C ASP A 58 8.03 -35.74 3.77
N GLY A 59 7.52 -34.53 3.60
CA GLY A 59 6.52 -34.21 2.56
C GLY A 59 7.14 -34.10 1.16
N SER A 60 6.37 -34.51 0.15
CA SER A 60 6.71 -34.26 -1.27
C SER A 60 6.91 -32.75 -1.53
N LEU A 61 7.66 -32.40 -2.57
CA LEU A 61 7.89 -31.00 -2.97
C LEU A 61 6.59 -30.20 -3.10
N LEU A 62 5.52 -30.85 -3.58
CA LEU A 62 4.20 -30.26 -3.74
C LEU A 62 3.54 -29.91 -2.39
N THR A 63 3.78 -30.72 -1.36
CA THR A 63 3.28 -30.48 0.01
C THR A 63 4.00 -29.30 0.67
N LYS A 64 5.32 -29.19 0.45
CA LYS A 64 6.12 -28.05 0.91
C LYS A 64 5.67 -26.75 0.24
N LEU A 65 5.39 -26.78 -1.06
CA LEU A 65 4.85 -25.65 -1.81
C LEU A 65 3.44 -25.27 -1.35
N ALA A 66 2.55 -26.24 -1.14
CA ALA A 66 1.18 -25.99 -0.67
C ALA A 66 1.15 -25.31 0.70
N ARG A 67 2.00 -25.76 1.64
CA ARG A 67 2.16 -25.10 2.96
C ARG A 67 2.59 -23.64 2.80
N ASN A 68 3.64 -23.38 2.02
CA ASN A 68 4.14 -22.02 1.84
C ASN A 68 3.13 -21.13 1.11
N ALA A 69 2.37 -21.68 0.17
CA ALA A 69 1.28 -20.97 -0.51
C ALA A 69 0.14 -20.61 0.47
N ALA A 70 -0.26 -21.52 1.36
CA ALA A 70 -1.28 -21.26 2.37
C ALA A 70 -0.82 -20.19 3.37
N ILE A 71 0.43 -20.26 3.83
CA ILE A 71 1.02 -19.25 4.73
C ILE A 71 1.11 -17.89 4.01
N GLY A 72 1.56 -17.89 2.76
CA GLY A 72 1.60 -16.69 1.91
C GLY A 72 0.22 -16.06 1.72
N LEU A 73 -0.82 -16.88 1.53
CA LEU A 73 -2.20 -16.42 1.40
C LEU A 73 -2.69 -15.76 2.71
N ALA A 74 -2.47 -16.39 3.86
CA ALA A 74 -2.85 -15.82 5.16
C ALA A 74 -2.11 -14.50 5.45
N ALA A 75 -0.82 -14.43 5.13
CA ALA A 75 -0.03 -13.21 5.24
C ALA A 75 -0.55 -12.10 4.32
N SER A 76 -0.92 -12.43 3.09
CA SER A 76 -1.52 -11.49 2.13
C SER A 76 -2.88 -10.99 2.61
N CYS A 77 -3.78 -11.86 3.10
CA CYS A 77 -5.06 -11.44 3.66
C CYS A 77 -4.89 -10.47 4.83
N THR A 78 -3.96 -10.77 5.75
CA THR A 78 -3.70 -9.91 6.91
C THR A 78 -3.14 -8.56 6.49
N SER A 79 -2.19 -8.55 5.55
CA SER A 79 -1.63 -7.32 4.98
C SER A 79 -2.70 -6.51 4.24
N ASP A 80 -3.60 -7.15 3.49
CA ASP A 80 -4.67 -6.46 2.77
C ASP A 80 -5.68 -5.84 3.72
N VAL A 81 -6.08 -6.51 4.80
CA VAL A 81 -6.97 -5.93 5.82
C VAL A 81 -6.39 -4.64 6.39
N VAL A 82 -5.08 -4.63 6.70
CA VAL A 82 -4.41 -3.46 7.28
C VAL A 82 -4.15 -2.38 6.23
N SER A 83 -3.78 -2.75 5.01
CA SER A 83 -3.36 -1.81 3.96
C SER A 83 -4.52 -1.27 3.12
N ASN A 84 -5.70 -1.90 3.14
CA ASN A 84 -6.83 -1.47 2.31
C ASN A 84 -7.31 -0.06 2.67
N SER A 85 -7.36 0.29 3.96
CA SER A 85 -7.73 1.64 4.42
C SER A 85 -6.80 2.73 3.87
N LEU A 86 -5.49 2.45 3.82
CA LEU A 86 -4.49 3.33 3.20
C LEU A 86 -4.70 3.43 1.68
N ARG A 87 -5.07 2.33 1.04
CA ARG A 87 -5.35 2.26 -0.40
C ARG A 87 -6.54 3.14 -0.76
N VAL A 88 -7.63 3.04 0.00
CA VAL A 88 -8.84 3.88 -0.15
C VAL A 88 -8.50 5.35 0.05
N THR A 89 -7.83 5.68 1.15
CA THR A 89 -7.42 7.07 1.45
C THR A 89 -6.53 7.65 0.33
N LYS A 90 -5.60 6.85 -0.18
CA LYS A 90 -4.74 7.24 -1.29
C LYS A 90 -5.55 7.48 -2.56
N THR A 91 -6.47 6.58 -2.92
CA THR A 91 -7.30 6.75 -4.13
C THR A 91 -8.19 7.99 -4.04
N VAL A 92 -8.86 8.23 -2.91
CA VAL A 92 -9.69 9.43 -2.70
C VAL A 92 -8.87 10.71 -2.87
N LYS A 93 -7.67 10.75 -2.28
CA LYS A 93 -6.76 11.88 -2.46
C LYS A 93 -6.24 12.03 -3.89
N GLN A 94 -6.05 10.93 -4.62
CA GLN A 94 -5.53 10.93 -5.99
C GLN A 94 -6.59 11.33 -7.03
N THR A 95 -7.87 11.08 -6.75
CA THR A 95 -9.00 11.40 -7.65
C THR A 95 -9.71 12.70 -7.28
N ALA A 96 -9.41 13.31 -6.14
CA ALA A 96 -10.01 14.58 -5.76
C ALA A 96 -9.51 15.73 -6.64
N ASP A 97 -10.44 16.59 -7.07
CA ASP A 97 -10.15 17.78 -7.87
C ASP A 97 -9.41 18.86 -7.06
N GLU A 98 -9.63 18.88 -5.73
CA GLU A 98 -8.99 19.80 -4.79
C GLU A 98 -7.83 19.13 -4.03
N ARG A 99 -6.88 19.96 -3.57
CA ARG A 99 -5.68 19.52 -2.86
C ARG A 99 -6.05 19.09 -1.41
N LEU A 100 -6.53 17.87 -1.25
CA LEU A 100 -6.87 17.31 0.07
C LEU A 100 -5.63 16.89 0.87
N SER A 101 -5.58 17.29 2.13
CA SER A 101 -4.69 16.68 3.13
C SER A 101 -5.16 15.26 3.46
N TYR A 102 -4.26 14.44 4.04
CA TYR A 102 -4.62 13.08 4.45
C TYR A 102 -5.72 13.07 5.53
N ARG A 103 -5.74 14.09 6.41
CA ARG A 103 -6.77 14.23 7.44
C ARG A 103 -8.13 14.53 6.85
N GLU A 104 -8.19 15.44 5.88
CA GLU A 104 -9.44 15.78 5.19
C GLU A 104 -9.95 14.61 4.35
N ALA A 105 -9.06 13.88 3.67
CA ALA A 105 -9.44 12.67 2.94
C ALA A 105 -10.03 11.60 3.87
N VAL A 106 -9.39 11.31 5.01
CA VAL A 106 -9.92 10.36 6.00
C VAL A 106 -11.25 10.84 6.56
N ARG A 107 -11.37 12.12 6.90
CA ARG A 107 -12.62 12.67 7.42
C ARG A 107 -13.76 12.58 6.41
N MET A 108 -13.49 12.89 5.15
CA MET A 108 -14.45 12.74 4.06
C MET A 108 -14.90 11.29 3.89
N ILE A 109 -13.99 10.32 4.03
CA ILE A 109 -14.31 8.88 3.96
C ILE A 109 -15.22 8.49 5.12
N VAL A 110 -14.85 8.85 6.36
CA VAL A 110 -15.67 8.54 7.56
C VAL A 110 -17.05 9.21 7.49
N ASP A 111 -17.11 10.48 7.07
CA ASP A 111 -18.37 11.22 6.98
C ASP A 111 -19.31 10.66 5.88
N LYS A 112 -18.77 10.01 4.83
CA LYS A 112 -19.56 9.42 3.74
C LYS A 112 -19.90 7.95 3.95
N ASP A 113 -18.93 7.15 4.39
CA ASP A 113 -18.99 5.69 4.40
C ASP A 113 -19.07 5.08 5.81
N GLY A 114 -18.75 5.85 6.87
CA GLY A 114 -18.83 5.41 8.28
C GLY A 114 -17.49 5.00 8.91
#